data_AF-A0A1U9QM86-F1
#
_entry.id   AF-A0A1U9QM86-F1
#
_cell.length_a   1.000
_cell.length_b   1.000
_cell.length_c   1.000
_cell.angle_alpha   90.00
_cell.angle_beta   90.00
_cell.angle_gamma   90.00
#
_symmetry.space_group_name_H-M   'P 1'
#
loop_
_entity.id
_entity.type
_entity.pdbx_description
1 polymer ?
#
loop_
_entity_poly.entity_id
_entity_poly.type
_entity_poly.pdbx_seq_one_letter_code
_entity_poly.pdbx_strand_id
1 'polypeptide(L)'
;MPAPTAPSAPTAEQIQQASRILAGLVTHLREEPPLPGVVPLLAPLLDENTGVPMLLGDVLRAAARIVSRQAAVPWTDETRDIVSTLREAAQEITDWHILHGDKQRLSNQSPQAPSTLTAQ
;
A
#
# COMPACT_ATOMS: atom_id res chain seq x y z
N MET A 1 -6.69 30.26 -15.30
CA MET A 1 -6.20 29.18 -14.43
C MET A 1 -5.85 28.00 -15.32
N PRO A 2 -4.59 27.52 -15.36
CA PRO A 2 -4.31 26.28 -16.07
C PRO A 2 -4.96 25.10 -15.32
N ALA A 3 -5.56 24.18 -16.06
CA ALA A 3 -6.19 22.97 -15.52
C ALA A 3 -5.16 22.12 -14.76
N PRO A 4 -5.55 21.39 -13.71
CA PRO A 4 -4.64 20.47 -13.02
C PRO A 4 -4.15 19.43 -14.03
N THR A 5 -2.85 19.45 -14.32
CA THR A 5 -2.19 18.43 -15.13
C THR A 5 -2.41 17.09 -14.44
N ALA A 6 -3.09 16.16 -15.11
CA ALA A 6 -3.21 14.80 -14.62
C ALA A 6 -1.82 14.26 -14.27
N PRO A 7 -1.65 13.56 -13.13
CA PRO A 7 -0.36 12.99 -12.80
C PRO A 7 0.06 12.02 -13.91
N SER A 8 1.27 12.24 -14.45
CA SER A 8 1.88 11.33 -15.41
C SER A 8 1.96 9.91 -14.81
N ALA A 9 1.71 8.89 -15.63
CA ALA A 9 1.85 7.50 -15.20
C ALA A 9 3.27 7.26 -14.64
N PRO A 10 3.41 6.52 -13.52
CA PRO A 10 4.72 6.25 -12.94
C PRO A 10 5.59 5.43 -13.89
N THR A 11 6.90 5.68 -13.88
CA THR A 11 7.86 4.86 -14.61
C THR A 11 8.09 3.53 -13.88
N ALA A 12 8.56 2.51 -14.62
CA ALA A 12 8.96 1.23 -14.02
C ALA A 12 10.04 1.40 -12.93
N GLU A 13 10.96 2.36 -13.12
CA GLU A 13 11.99 2.68 -12.13
C GLU A 13 11.41 3.26 -10.84
N GLN A 14 10.39 4.11 -10.92
CA GLN A 14 9.70 4.65 -9.75
C GLN A 14 8.98 3.55 -8.97
N ILE A 15 8.33 2.60 -9.67
CA ILE A 15 7.70 1.44 -9.03
C ILE A 15 8.74 0.51 -8.38
N GLN A 16 9.88 0.26 -9.05
CA GLN A 16 10.98 -0.49 -8.45
C GLN A 16 11.56 0.22 -7.23
N GLN A 17 11.71 1.54 -7.28
CA GLN A 17 12.21 2.31 -6.14
C GLN A 17 11.27 2.23 -4.95
N ALA A 18 9.95 2.34 -5.15
CA ALA A 18 8.96 2.13 -4.10
C ALA A 18 9.09 0.73 -3.47
N SER A 19 9.27 -0.30 -4.30
CA SER A 19 9.48 -1.68 -3.84
C SER A 19 10.76 -1.83 -3.02
N ARG A 20 11.86 -1.19 -3.42
CA ARG A 20 13.13 -1.18 -2.65
C ARG A 20 12.98 -0.47 -1.31
N ILE A 21 12.21 0.62 -1.24
CA ILE A 21 11.94 1.33 0.02
C ILE A 21 11.17 0.41 0.99
N LEU A 22 10.14 -0.28 0.51
CA LEU A 22 9.39 -1.25 1.33
C LEU A 22 10.29 -2.42 1.79
N ALA A 23 11.16 -2.92 0.91
CA ALA A 23 12.14 -3.94 1.29
C ALA A 23 13.12 -3.44 2.37
N GLY A 24 13.57 -2.19 2.27
CA GLY A 24 14.38 -1.53 3.29
C GLY A 24 13.66 -1.40 4.63
N LEU A 25 12.37 -1.07 4.61
CA LEU A 25 11.55 -1.06 5.82
C LEU A 25 11.42 -2.45 6.44
N VAL A 26 11.19 -3.50 5.64
CA VAL A 26 11.16 -4.88 6.13
C VAL A 26 12.47 -5.25 6.82
N THR A 27 13.61 -4.90 6.21
CA THR A 27 14.93 -5.10 6.85
C THR A 27 15.03 -4.33 8.15
N HIS A 28 14.65 -3.05 8.18
CA HIS A 28 14.68 -2.24 9.40
C HIS A 28 13.81 -2.84 10.52
N LEU A 29 12.60 -3.30 10.22
CA LEU A 29 11.70 -3.90 11.22
C LEU A 29 12.25 -5.22 11.79
N ARG A 30 13.05 -5.98 11.02
CA ARG A 30 13.71 -7.20 11.50
C ARG A 30 14.84 -6.92 12.51
N GLU A 31 15.35 -5.69 12.54
CA GLU A 31 16.30 -5.24 13.57
C GLU A 31 15.61 -4.86 14.89
N GLU A 32 14.29 -5.09 14.99
CA GLU A 32 13.46 -4.83 16.18
C GLU A 32 13.65 -3.41 16.79
N PRO A 33 13.54 -2.34 15.98
CA PRO A 33 13.68 -0.97 16.46
C PRO A 33 12.59 -0.62 17.49
N PRO A 34 12.85 0.37 18.36
CA PRO A 34 11.89 0.76 19.38
C PRO A 34 10.58 1.27 18.75
N LEU A 35 9.45 0.88 19.35
CA LEU A 35 8.11 1.15 18.85
C LEU A 35 7.83 2.63 18.48
N PRO A 36 8.30 3.64 19.22
CA PRO A 36 8.14 5.04 18.83
C PRO A 36 8.74 5.40 17.46
N GLY A 37 9.79 4.70 17.02
CA GLY A 37 10.39 4.87 15.70
C GLY A 37 9.65 4.12 14.58
N VAL A 38 8.91 3.07 14.94
CA VAL A 38 8.20 2.19 13.98
C VAL A 38 6.83 2.74 13.61
N VAL A 39 6.07 3.22 14.60
CA VAL A 39 4.68 3.66 14.40
C VAL A 39 4.54 4.69 13.27
N PRO A 40 5.38 5.73 13.17
CA PRO A 40 5.29 6.70 12.08
C PRO A 40 5.58 6.10 10.69
N LEU A 41 6.38 5.03 10.61
CA LEU A 41 6.70 4.34 9.37
C LEU A 41 5.57 3.42 8.90
N LEU A 42 4.83 2.82 9.84
CA LEU A 42 3.68 1.95 9.53
C LEU A 42 2.41 2.73 9.23
N ALA A 43 2.20 3.87 9.87
CA ALA A 43 1.00 4.70 9.72
C ALA A 43 0.58 5.00 8.27
N PRO A 44 1.48 5.40 7.34
CA PRO A 44 1.11 5.64 5.95
C PRO A 44 0.79 4.34 5.18
N LEU A 45 1.41 3.22 5.55
CA LEU A 45 1.18 1.93 4.86
C LEU A 45 -0.19 1.34 5.17
N LEU A 46 -0.71 1.64 6.38
CA LEU A 46 -1.99 1.17 6.88
C LEU A 46 -3.10 2.21 6.72
N ASP A 47 -2.86 3.27 5.95
CA ASP A 47 -3.87 4.31 5.78
C ASP A 47 -5.16 3.77 5.13
N GLU A 48 -6.30 4.24 5.61
CA GLU A 48 -7.60 3.72 5.21
C GLU A 48 -7.88 3.99 3.72
N ASN A 49 -7.42 5.12 3.18
CA ASN A 49 -7.71 5.51 1.80
C ASN A 49 -6.49 5.37 0.88
N THR A 50 -5.30 5.50 1.45
CA THR A 50 -4.04 5.60 0.70
C THR A 50 -3.02 4.53 1.08
N GLY A 51 -3.40 3.60 1.96
CA GLY A 51 -2.53 2.52 2.39
C GLY A 51 -2.21 1.55 1.26
N VAL A 52 -1.14 0.77 1.46
CA VAL A 52 -0.69 -0.25 0.50
C VAL A 52 -1.81 -1.25 0.16
N PRO A 53 -2.62 -1.76 1.11
CA PRO A 53 -3.71 -2.68 0.78
C PRO A 53 -4.71 -2.09 -0.23
N MET A 54 -5.13 -0.84 -0.02
CA MET A 54 -6.08 -0.18 -0.92
C MET A 54 -5.48 0.07 -2.30
N LEU A 55 -4.29 0.68 -2.33
CA LEU A 55 -3.62 1.03 -3.59
C LEU A 55 -3.29 -0.21 -4.43
N LEU A 56 -2.77 -1.27 -3.80
CA LEU A 56 -2.44 -2.50 -4.51
C LEU A 56 -3.69 -3.22 -5.02
N GLY A 57 -4.76 -3.27 -4.24
CA GLY A 57 -6.06 -3.80 -4.68
C GLY A 57 -6.59 -3.06 -5.90
N ASP A 58 -6.51 -1.73 -5.92
CA ASP A 58 -6.95 -0.92 -7.06
C ASP A 58 -6.09 -1.12 -8.31
N VAL A 59 -4.77 -1.26 -8.16
CA VAL A 59 -3.86 -1.63 -9.26
C VAL A 59 -4.26 -2.97 -9.87
N LEU A 60 -4.55 -3.99 -9.05
CA LEU A 60 -4.94 -5.32 -9.52
C LEU A 60 -6.31 -5.31 -10.20
N ARG A 61 -7.31 -4.60 -9.66
CA ARG A 61 -8.62 -4.41 -10.33
C ARG A 61 -8.45 -3.71 -11.68
N ALA A 62 -7.61 -2.68 -11.75
CA ALA A 62 -7.31 -1.98 -12.99
C ALA A 62 -6.63 -2.90 -14.01
N ALA A 63 -5.66 -3.70 -13.58
CA ALA A 63 -4.99 -4.69 -14.42
C ALA A 63 -5.99 -5.73 -14.96
N ALA A 64 -6.84 -6.31 -14.10
CA ALA A 64 -7.89 -7.26 -14.52
C ALA A 64 -8.83 -6.63 -15.57
N ARG A 65 -9.19 -5.35 -15.39
CA ARG A 65 -10.04 -4.59 -16.32
C ARG A 65 -9.32 -4.29 -17.65
N ILE A 66 -8.01 -4.09 -17.65
CA ILE A 66 -7.20 -3.90 -18.87
C ILE A 66 -7.15 -5.22 -19.64
N VAL A 67 -6.75 -6.31 -18.99
CA VAL A 67 -6.65 -7.65 -19.60
C VAL A 67 -8.00 -8.07 -20.19
N SER A 68 -9.09 -7.94 -19.42
CA SER A 68 -10.44 -8.25 -19.90
C SER A 68 -10.80 -7.52 -21.19
N ARG A 69 -10.41 -6.25 -21.33
CA ARG A 69 -10.82 -5.42 -22.48
C ARG A 69 -9.92 -5.53 -23.69
N GLN A 70 -8.65 -5.87 -23.48
CA GLN A 70 -7.64 -5.85 -24.54
C GLN A 70 -7.27 -7.26 -25.03
N ALA A 71 -7.62 -8.31 -24.29
CA ALA A 71 -7.44 -9.68 -24.76
C ALA A 71 -8.32 -9.97 -25.99
N ALA A 72 -7.80 -10.78 -26.91
CA ALA A 72 -8.51 -11.21 -28.10
C ALA A 72 -9.77 -12.01 -27.73
N VAL A 73 -10.83 -11.84 -28.53
CA VAL A 73 -12.12 -12.50 -28.33
C VAL A 73 -12.31 -13.60 -29.39
N PRO A 74 -12.80 -14.79 -29.03
CA PRO A 74 -13.21 -15.22 -27.69
C PRO A 74 -12.02 -15.37 -26.72
N TRP A 75 -12.24 -15.07 -25.43
CA TRP A 75 -11.20 -15.27 -24.41
C TRP A 75 -10.82 -16.74 -24.30
N THR A 76 -9.53 -16.99 -24.11
CA THR A 76 -9.01 -18.30 -23.70
C THR A 76 -9.32 -18.57 -22.22
N ASP A 77 -9.27 -19.84 -21.81
CA ASP A 77 -9.40 -20.22 -20.40
C ASP A 77 -8.29 -19.56 -19.55
N GLU A 78 -7.07 -19.47 -20.09
CA GLU A 78 -5.96 -18.75 -19.45
C GLU A 78 -6.27 -17.27 -19.22
N THR A 79 -6.87 -16.58 -20.19
CA THR A 79 -7.28 -15.17 -20.02
C THR A 79 -8.32 -15.03 -18.91
N ARG A 80 -9.28 -15.96 -18.86
CA ARG A 80 -10.32 -15.98 -17.82
C ARG A 80 -9.72 -16.21 -16.44
N ASP A 81 -8.76 -17.13 -16.34
CA ASP A 81 -8.06 -17.47 -15.10
C ASP A 81 -7.22 -16.30 -14.58
N ILE A 82 -6.44 -15.64 -15.43
CA ILE A 82 -5.67 -14.44 -15.09
C ILE A 82 -6.59 -13.34 -14.54
N VAL A 83 -7.70 -13.06 -15.24
CA VAL A 83 -8.66 -12.04 -14.80
C VAL A 83 -9.31 -12.41 -13.46
N SER A 84 -9.62 -13.69 -13.24
CA SER A 84 -10.18 -14.18 -11.98
C SER A 84 -9.19 -14.00 -10.83
N THR A 85 -7.96 -14.50 -11.01
CA THR A 85 -6.88 -14.45 -10.02
C THR A 85 -6.56 -13.01 -9.62
N LEU A 86 -6.49 -12.07 -10.58
CA LEU A 86 -6.25 -10.66 -10.28
C LEU A 86 -7.37 -10.03 -9.44
N ARG A 87 -8.63 -10.40 -9.69
CA ARG A 87 -9.78 -9.88 -8.94
C ARG A 87 -9.86 -10.47 -7.54
N GLU A 88 -9.56 -11.76 -7.41
CA GLU A 88 -9.52 -12.46 -6.12
C GLU A 88 -8.41 -11.89 -5.24
N ALA A 89 -7.19 -11.81 -5.75
CA ALA A 89 -6.08 -11.19 -5.03
C ALA A 89 -6.36 -9.74 -4.63
N ALA A 90 -7.02 -8.95 -5.51
CA ALA A 90 -7.43 -7.60 -5.16
C ALA A 90 -8.41 -7.56 -3.98
N GLN A 91 -9.36 -8.50 -3.94
CA GLN A 91 -10.32 -8.61 -2.84
C GLN A 91 -9.61 -8.98 -1.55
N GLU A 92 -8.82 -10.06 -1.54
CA GLU A 92 -8.07 -10.54 -0.38
C GLU A 92 -7.17 -9.45 0.23
N ILE A 93 -6.46 -8.71 -0.64
CA ILE A 93 -5.59 -7.63 -0.19
C ILE A 93 -6.42 -6.49 0.40
N THR A 94 -7.54 -6.08 -0.21
CA THR A 94 -8.38 -5.04 0.38
C THR A 94 -9.12 -5.48 1.63
N ASP A 95 -9.32 -6.78 1.86
CA ASP A 95 -9.88 -7.26 3.12
C ASP A 95 -8.94 -6.96 4.30
N TRP A 96 -7.62 -6.85 4.05
CA TRP A 96 -6.64 -6.40 5.05
C TRP A 96 -6.72 -4.90 5.35
N HIS A 97 -7.57 -4.14 4.66
CA HIS A 97 -7.84 -2.74 4.98
C HIS A 97 -8.21 -2.57 6.46
N ILE A 98 -8.87 -3.55 7.09
CA ILE A 98 -9.20 -3.55 8.53
C ILE A 98 -8.01 -3.18 9.45
N LEU A 99 -6.77 -3.42 9.00
CA LEU A 99 -5.54 -3.05 9.71
C LEU A 99 -5.40 -1.54 9.90
N HIS A 100 -6.14 -0.72 9.16
CA HIS A 100 -6.23 0.72 9.39
C HIS A 100 -6.66 1.04 10.83
N GLY A 101 -7.56 0.21 11.41
CA GLY A 101 -8.02 0.34 12.78
C GLY A 101 -6.91 0.13 13.82
N ASP A 102 -5.87 -0.63 13.46
CA ASP A 102 -4.73 -0.88 14.33
C ASP A 102 -3.74 0.31 14.38
N LYS A 103 -3.82 1.28 13.45
CA LYS A 103 -2.98 2.50 13.50
C LYS A 103 -3.10 3.22 14.85
N GLN A 104 -4.33 3.48 15.30
CA GLN A 104 -4.57 4.15 16.58
C GLN A 104 -4.11 3.29 17.76
N ARG A 105 -4.33 1.97 17.69
CA ARG A 105 -3.90 1.03 18.73
C ARG A 105 -2.37 1.01 18.86
N LEU A 106 -1.65 0.95 17.74
CA LEU A 106 -0.19 1.01 17.68
C LEU A 106 0.35 2.33 18.24
N SER A 107 -0.25 3.46 17.87
CA SER A 107 0.09 4.78 18.44
C SER A 107 -0.09 4.81 19.96
N ASN A 108 -1.15 4.20 20.47
CA ASN A 108 -1.42 4.14 21.91
C ASN A 108 -0.45 3.21 22.67
N GLN A 109 0.24 2.29 21.98
CA GLN A 109 1.27 1.44 22.58
C GLN A 109 2.64 2.11 22.63
N SER A 110 2.87 3.18 21.85
CA SER A 110 4.12 3.93 21.88
C SER A 110 4.08 4.90 23.07
N PRO A 111 4.93 4.73 24.10
CA PRO A 111 5.08 5.75 25.13
C PRO A 111 5.51 7.04 24.43
N GLN A 112 4.76 8.13 24.62
CA GLN A 112 5.23 9.45 24.25
C GLN A 112 6.59 9.64 24.94
N ALA A 113 7.65 9.97 24.20
CA ALA A 113 8.90 10.38 24.82
C ALA A 113 8.56 11.50 25.83
N PRO A 114 9.06 11.43 27.08
CA PRO A 114 8.76 12.46 28.07
C PRO A 114 9.15 13.81 27.46
N SER A 115 8.17 14.70 27.30
CA SER A 115 8.43 16.09 26.98
C SER A 115 9.38 16.59 28.06
N THR A 116 10.64 16.82 27.71
CA THR A 116 11.60 17.45 28.60
C THR A 116 10.96 18.77 29.01
N LEU A 117 10.52 18.82 30.26
CA LEU A 117 10.11 20.02 30.95
C LEU A 117 11.36 20.91 31.04
N THR A 118 11.62 21.70 30.00
CA THR A 118 12.63 22.75 30.08
C THR A 118 12.00 23.90 30.86
N ALA A 119 12.13 23.81 32.18
CA ALA A 119 12.10 24.98 33.04
C ALA A 119 13.43 25.73 32.85
N GLN A 120 13.37 26.93 32.28
CA GLN A 120 14.11 28.12 32.73
C GLN A 120 13.60 29.37 32.04
#